data_AF-A0A8X6TFH7-F1
#
_entry.id   AF-A0A8X6TFH7-F1
#
_cell.length_a   1.000
_cell.length_b   1.000
_cell.length_c   1.000
_cell.angle_alpha   90.00
_cell.angle_beta   90.00
_cell.angle_gamma   90.00
#
_symmetry.space_group_name_H-M   'P 1'
#
loop_
_entity.id
_entity.type
_entity.pdbx_description
1 polymer ?
#
loop_
_entity_poly.entity_id
_entity_poly.type
_entity_poly.pdbx_seq_one_letter_code
_entity_poly.pdbx_strand_id
1 'polypeptide(L)'
;MVRLSFIRLTQSVVTEVSSSASTVDAALQRLPPLPSPKDLLRLYKIRAQRHLSQNFLLDNRLTNKIITMTGNIKDCYVCEVGPGPGNITRNILQNGAKHVIVIEKDRRFLPALEVIILMFFVLIVMY
;
A
#
# COMPACT_ATOMS: atom_id res chain seq x y z
N MET A 1 -10.45 -22.31 -2.07
CA MET A 1 -9.20 -22.63 -1.35
C MET A 1 -8.17 -21.56 -1.69
N VAL A 2 -8.16 -20.46 -0.91
CA VAL A 2 -7.32 -19.28 -1.17
C VAL A 2 -5.95 -19.55 -0.57
N ARG A 3 -4.91 -19.56 -1.41
CA ARG A 3 -3.53 -19.73 -0.98
C ARG A 3 -3.08 -18.43 -0.30
N LEU A 4 -3.06 -18.41 1.04
CA LEU A 4 -2.39 -17.35 1.79
C LEU A 4 -0.88 -17.48 1.52
N SER A 5 -0.36 -16.62 0.65
CA SER A 5 1.09 -16.47 0.48
C SER A 5 1.65 -15.71 1.68
N PHE A 6 1.81 -16.39 2.82
CA PHE A 6 2.61 -15.90 3.93
C PHE A 6 4.09 -15.92 3.47
N ILE A 7 4.59 -14.80 2.94
CA ILE A 7 6.03 -14.58 2.86
C ILE A 7 6.46 -14.18 4.27
N ARG A 8 6.79 -15.19 5.06
CA ARG A 8 7.36 -15.06 6.39
C ARG A 8 8.86 -14.78 6.23
N LEU A 9 9.25 -13.54 5.94
CA LEU A 9 10.63 -13.13 6.20
C LEU A 9 10.76 -12.86 7.70
N THR A 10 11.57 -13.71 8.31
CA THR A 10 11.87 -13.80 9.74
C THR A 10 12.36 -12.48 10.32
N GLN A 11 11.91 -12.16 11.53
CA GLN A 11 12.40 -11.10 12.42
C GLN A 11 13.89 -11.25 12.83
N SER A 12 14.66 -12.15 12.21
CA SER A 12 16.03 -12.48 12.63
C SER A 12 17.13 -11.64 11.97
N VAL A 13 16.79 -10.70 11.07
CA VAL A 13 17.79 -9.86 10.36
C VAL A 13 17.83 -8.42 10.88
N VAL A 14 17.07 -8.09 11.93
CA VAL A 14 16.99 -6.70 12.45
C VAL A 14 18.24 -6.31 13.27
N THR A 15 19.07 -7.26 13.71
CA THR A 15 20.19 -6.99 14.62
C THR A 15 21.55 -6.69 13.96
N GLU A 16 21.72 -6.84 12.64
CA GLU A 16 23.04 -6.62 11.97
C GLU A 16 23.13 -5.32 11.13
N VAL A 17 22.05 -4.55 10.98
CA VAL A 17 21.94 -3.49 9.94
C VAL A 17 22.34 -2.09 10.43
N SER A 18 22.86 -1.96 11.66
CA SER A 18 23.15 -0.63 12.24
C SER A 18 24.31 0.13 11.57
N SER A 19 25.10 -0.50 10.68
CA SER A 19 26.20 0.15 9.95
C SER A 19 25.98 0.34 8.45
N SER A 20 24.86 -0.13 7.89
CA SER A 20 24.57 -0.16 6.44
C SER A 20 23.39 0.71 6.00
N ALA A 21 22.79 1.49 6.90
CA ALA A 21 21.61 2.33 6.63
C ALA A 21 21.86 3.38 5.52
N SER A 22 23.06 3.96 5.45
CA SER A 22 23.41 4.99 4.46
C SER A 22 23.52 4.47 3.03
N THR A 23 23.86 3.19 2.86
CA THR A 23 23.96 2.56 1.53
C THR A 23 22.58 2.20 0.98
N VAL A 24 21.64 1.80 1.86
CA VAL A 24 20.25 1.50 1.46
C VAL A 24 19.52 2.78 1.04
N ASP A 25 19.68 3.88 1.77
CA ASP A 25 19.09 5.17 1.41
C ASP A 25 19.62 5.69 0.05
N ALA A 26 20.92 5.54 -0.19
CA ALA A 26 21.53 5.91 -1.47
C ALA A 26 21.09 4.99 -2.64
N ALA A 27 20.71 3.74 -2.36
CA ALA A 27 20.15 2.82 -3.35
C ALA A 27 18.66 3.13 -3.61
N LEU A 28 17.89 3.44 -2.57
CA LEU A 28 16.48 3.86 -2.67
C LEU A 28 16.35 5.16 -3.49
N GLN A 29 17.28 6.10 -3.36
CA GLN A 29 17.32 7.31 -4.18
C GLN A 29 17.54 7.06 -5.69
N ARG A 30 18.09 5.89 -6.06
CA ARG A 30 18.34 5.52 -7.47
C ARG A 30 17.18 4.73 -8.09
N LEU A 31 16.25 4.23 -7.28
CA LEU A 31 15.08 3.53 -7.78
C LEU A 31 14.11 4.53 -8.43
N PRO A 32 13.47 4.16 -9.55
CA PRO A 32 12.43 4.99 -10.12
C PRO A 32 11.29 5.17 -9.10
N PRO A 33 10.66 6.35 -9.06
CA PRO A 33 9.55 6.59 -8.15
C PRO A 33 8.42 5.60 -8.44
N LEU A 34 7.69 5.21 -7.39
CA LEU A 34 6.55 4.32 -7.54
C LEU A 34 5.55 4.93 -8.54
N PRO A 35 5.00 4.11 -9.47
CA PRO A 35 3.99 4.59 -10.40
C PRO A 35 2.81 5.18 -9.62
N SER A 36 2.29 6.30 -10.13
CA SER A 36 1.14 6.92 -9.51
C SER A 36 -0.07 5.97 -9.64
N PRO A 37 -1.04 6.05 -8.73
CA PRO A 37 -2.24 5.26 -8.86
C PRO A 37 -3.00 5.50 -10.18
N LYS A 38 -2.90 6.70 -10.75
CA LYS A 38 -3.43 6.99 -12.09
C LYS A 38 -2.69 6.23 -13.19
N ASP A 39 -1.36 6.11 -13.07
CA ASP A 39 -0.55 5.34 -14.01
C ASP A 39 -0.91 3.85 -13.93
N LEU A 40 -1.10 3.31 -12.73
CA LEU A 40 -1.50 1.92 -12.54
C LEU A 40 -2.87 1.63 -13.16
N LEU A 41 -3.85 2.52 -12.98
CA LEU A 41 -5.15 2.40 -13.64
C LEU A 41 -5.01 2.37 -15.18
N ARG A 42 -4.13 3.20 -15.74
CA ARG A 42 -3.89 3.27 -17.19
C ARG A 42 -3.14 2.04 -17.70
N LEU A 43 -2.07 1.63 -17.02
CA LEU A 43 -1.22 0.49 -17.36
C LEU A 43 -2.02 -0.81 -17.37
N TYR A 44 -2.82 -1.04 -16.33
CA TYR A 44 -3.65 -2.24 -16.21
C TYR A 44 -5.03 -2.10 -16.87
N LYS A 45 -5.29 -0.98 -17.56
CA LYS A 45 -6.57 -0.67 -18.24
C LYS A 45 -7.80 -0.88 -17.35
N ILE A 46 -7.66 -0.58 -16.05
CA ILE A 46 -8.72 -0.77 -15.07
C ILE A 46 -9.67 0.42 -15.13
N ARG A 47 -10.96 0.13 -15.23
CA ARG A 47 -12.04 1.11 -15.09
C ARG A 47 -12.94 0.74 -13.93
N ALA A 48 -13.50 1.77 -13.29
CA ALA A 48 -14.45 1.61 -12.21
C ALA A 48 -15.66 0.78 -12.68
N GLN A 49 -16.02 -0.23 -11.90
CA GLN A 49 -17.18 -1.07 -12.17
C GLN A 49 -18.39 -0.59 -11.38
N ARG A 50 -19.47 -0.23 -12.10
CA ARG A 50 -20.73 0.23 -11.49
C ARG A 50 -21.37 -0.83 -10.59
N HIS A 51 -21.30 -2.11 -10.95
CA HIS A 51 -21.87 -3.19 -10.14
C HIS A 51 -21.09 -3.45 -8.85
N LEU A 52 -19.86 -2.94 -8.73
CA LEU A 52 -19.07 -2.94 -7.49
C LEU A 52 -19.16 -1.61 -6.74
N SER A 53 -20.00 -0.67 -7.21
CA SER A 53 -20.13 0.69 -6.65
C SER A 53 -18.78 1.41 -6.46
N GLN A 54 -17.80 1.11 -7.32
CA GLN A 54 -16.44 1.65 -7.19
C GLN A 54 -16.38 3.13 -7.60
N ASN A 55 -15.78 3.96 -6.73
CA ASN A 55 -15.39 5.32 -7.02
C ASN A 55 -13.94 5.53 -6.57
N PHE A 56 -13.04 5.90 -7.48
CA PHE A 56 -11.62 6.07 -7.14
C PHE A 56 -11.34 7.49 -6.65
N LEU A 57 -10.84 7.60 -5.42
CA LEU A 57 -10.38 8.86 -4.85
C LEU A 57 -8.99 9.20 -5.40
N LEU A 58 -8.94 9.90 -6.54
CA LEU A 58 -7.68 10.23 -7.23
C LEU A 58 -7.02 11.53 -6.76
N ASP A 59 -7.67 12.31 -5.91
CA ASP A 59 -7.13 13.55 -5.36
C ASP A 59 -6.39 13.28 -4.05
N ASN A 60 -5.08 13.53 -4.05
CA ASN A 60 -4.24 13.34 -2.88
C ASN A 60 -4.57 14.31 -1.74
N ARG A 61 -5.12 15.50 -2.03
CA ARG A 61 -5.54 16.44 -0.98
C ARG A 61 -6.70 15.89 -0.18
N LEU A 62 -7.67 15.28 -0.87
CA LEU A 62 -8.82 14.66 -0.24
C LEU A 62 -8.40 13.46 0.61
N THR A 63 -7.57 12.55 0.08
CA THR A 63 -7.13 11.37 0.83
C THR A 63 -6.25 11.75 2.03
N ASN A 64 -5.38 12.75 1.89
CA ASN A 64 -4.61 13.25 3.02
C ASN A 64 -5.51 13.87 4.10
N LYS A 65 -6.53 14.66 3.70
CA LYS A 65 -7.53 15.20 4.64
C LYS A 65 -8.27 14.10 5.40
N ILE A 66 -8.67 13.02 4.71
CA ILE A 66 -9.32 11.86 5.35
C ILE A 66 -8.40 11.30 6.44
N ILE A 67 -7.11 11.06 6.14
CA ILE A 67 -6.17 10.53 7.12
C ILE A 67 -5.93 11.50 8.28
N THR A 68 -5.76 12.80 8.01
CA THR A 68 -5.62 13.79 9.09
C THR A 68 -6.84 13.80 10.03
N MET A 69 -8.05 13.60 9.50
CA MET A 69 -9.28 13.52 10.31
C MET A 69 -9.37 12.25 11.16
N THR A 70 -8.68 11.16 10.78
CA THR A 70 -8.61 9.94 11.60
C THR A 70 -7.74 10.09 12.85
N GLY A 71 -7.02 11.20 12.99
CA GLY A 71 -6.13 11.47 14.11
C GLY A 71 -4.73 10.91 13.91
N ASN A 72 -3.99 10.75 15.01
CA ASN A 72 -2.64 10.21 14.95
C ASN A 72 -2.68 8.70 14.74
N ILE A 73 -2.33 8.25 13.53
CA ILE A 73 -2.25 6.83 13.18
C ILE A 73 -0.82 6.29 13.23
N LYS A 74 0.14 7.09 13.71
CA LYS A 74 1.53 6.68 13.86
C LYS A 74 1.61 5.47 14.78
N ASP A 75 2.34 4.46 14.35
CA ASP A 75 2.55 3.19 15.05
C ASP A 75 1.26 2.35 15.26
N CYS A 76 0.14 2.72 14.62
CA CYS A 76 -1.12 1.97 14.70
C CYS A 76 -1.19 0.81 13.69
N TYR A 77 -2.11 -0.11 13.95
CA TYR A 77 -2.56 -1.11 12.98
C TYR A 77 -3.80 -0.57 12.25
N VAL A 78 -3.73 -0.47 10.94
CA VAL A 78 -4.82 0.09 10.12
C VAL A 78 -5.40 -1.00 9.23
N CYS A 79 -6.73 -1.08 9.19
CA CYS A 79 -7.45 -1.95 8.27
C CYS A 79 -8.19 -1.09 7.24
N GLU A 80 -7.88 -1.27 5.97
CA GLU A 80 -8.52 -0.59 4.85
C GLU A 80 -9.36 -1.58 4.04
N VAL A 81 -10.62 -1.25 3.83
CA VAL A 81 -11.55 -2.03 3.01
C VAL A 81 -11.77 -1.32 1.68
N GLY A 82 -11.57 -2.04 0.58
CA GLY A 82 -11.69 -1.50 -0.78
C GLY A 82 -10.60 -0.48 -1.12
N PRO A 83 -9.30 -0.82 -0.99
CA PRO A 83 -8.20 0.09 -1.29
C PRO A 83 -8.19 0.57 -2.76
N GLY A 84 -8.75 -0.23 -3.69
CA GLY A 84 -8.72 0.03 -5.13
C GLY A 84 -7.29 0.27 -5.62
N PRO A 85 -6.98 1.41 -6.25
CA PRO A 85 -5.64 1.72 -6.73
C PRO A 85 -4.63 2.08 -5.61
N GLY A 86 -5.07 2.15 -4.35
CA GLY A 86 -4.21 2.32 -3.18
C GLY A 86 -3.85 3.77 -2.86
N ASN A 87 -4.74 4.74 -3.10
CA ASN A 87 -4.48 6.15 -2.80
C ASN A 87 -4.51 6.43 -1.30
N ILE A 88 -5.51 5.87 -0.61
CA ILE A 88 -5.63 5.99 0.85
C ILE A 88 -4.53 5.14 1.49
N THR A 89 -4.31 3.90 1.02
CA THR A 89 -3.20 3.04 1.46
C THR A 89 -1.85 3.76 1.50
N ARG A 90 -1.49 4.48 0.42
CA ARG A 90 -0.24 5.25 0.37
C ARG A 90 -0.19 6.35 1.43
N ASN A 91 -1.29 7.07 1.66
CA ASN A 91 -1.34 8.12 2.68
C ASN A 91 -1.29 7.53 4.10
N ILE A 92 -1.92 6.38 4.35
CA ILE A 92 -1.83 5.66 5.63
C ILE A 92 -0.36 5.36 5.95
N LEU A 93 0.37 4.80 4.98
CA LEU A 93 1.78 4.45 5.13
C LEU A 93 2.66 5.68 5.33
N GLN A 94 2.44 6.74 4.55
CA GLN A 94 3.17 8.01 4.69
C GLN A 94 2.95 8.69 6.05
N ASN A 95 1.81 8.45 6.70
CA ASN A 95 1.50 8.96 8.03
C ASN A 95 2.01 8.04 9.16
N GLY A 96 2.80 7.01 8.84
CA GLY A 96 3.57 6.25 9.82
C GLY A 96 2.80 5.12 10.50
N ALA A 97 1.75 4.58 9.87
CA ALA A 97 1.10 3.37 10.37
C ALA A 97 2.12 2.21 10.46
N LYS A 98 2.06 1.45 11.56
CA LYS A 98 2.99 0.34 11.81
C LYS A 98 2.73 -0.83 10.86
N HIS A 99 1.45 -1.14 10.67
CA HIS A 99 1.00 -2.24 9.84
C HIS A 99 -0.31 -1.85 9.16
N VAL A 100 -0.45 -2.20 7.88
CA VAL A 100 -1.67 -1.97 7.13
C VAL A 100 -2.19 -3.29 6.59
N ILE A 101 -3.45 -3.59 6.87
CA ILE A 101 -4.16 -4.72 6.28
C ILE A 101 -5.12 -4.11 5.26
N VAL A 102 -5.08 -4.61 4.03
CA VAL A 102 -5.99 -4.19 2.98
C VAL A 102 -6.87 -5.36 2.54
N ILE A 103 -8.15 -5.08 2.38
CA ILE A 103 -9.21 -6.04 2.07
C ILE A 103 -9.78 -5.61 0.72
N GLU A 104 -9.51 -6.36 -0.34
CA GLU A 104 -9.95 -6.00 -1.69
C GLU A 104 -10.73 -7.15 -2.34
N LYS A 105 -11.83 -6.82 -3.01
CA LYS A 105 -12.68 -7.79 -3.69
C LYS A 105 -12.31 -7.89 -5.16
N ASP A 106 -11.94 -6.78 -5.76
CA ASP A 106 -11.59 -6.70 -7.16
C ASP A 106 -10.12 -7.07 -7.39
N ARG A 107 -9.92 -8.34 -7.77
CA ARG A 107 -8.60 -8.95 -8.01
C ARG A 107 -7.77 -8.21 -9.07
N ARG A 108 -8.40 -7.36 -9.90
CA ARG A 108 -7.68 -6.54 -10.90
C ARG A 108 -6.72 -5.55 -10.24
N PHE A 109 -6.93 -5.18 -8.98
CA PHE A 109 -6.03 -4.30 -8.23
C PHE A 109 -4.83 -4.99 -7.60
N LEU A 110 -4.76 -6.33 -7.61
CA LEU A 110 -3.62 -7.06 -7.04
C LEU A 110 -2.26 -6.55 -7.55
N PRO A 111 -2.03 -6.40 -8.87
CA PRO A 111 -0.74 -5.90 -9.36
C PRO A 111 -0.42 -4.48 -8.90
N ALA A 112 -1.44 -3.64 -8.69
CA ALA A 112 -1.27 -2.28 -8.20
C ALA A 112 -0.91 -2.26 -6.70
N LEU A 113 -1.50 -3.15 -5.90
CA LEU A 113 -1.28 -3.26 -4.47
C LEU A 113 0.03 -4.00 -4.13
N GLU A 114 0.44 -4.98 -4.94
CA GLU A 114 1.71 -5.69 -4.79
C GLU A 114 2.92 -4.75 -4.85
N VAL A 115 2.87 -3.73 -5.73
CA VAL A 115 3.89 -2.68 -5.81
C VAL A 115 4.03 -1.91 -4.48
N ILE A 116 2.95 -1.78 -3.72
CA ILE A 116 2.94 -1.10 -2.41
C ILE A 116 3.48 -2.04 -1.32
N ILE A 117 3.13 -3.34 -1.35
CA ILE A 117 3.65 -4.34 -0.40
C ILE A 117 5.17 -4.49 -0.49
N LEU A 118 5.74 -4.45 -1.70
CA LEU A 118 7.18 -4.62 -1.87
C LEU A 118 8.01 -3.58 -1.10
N MET A 119 7.40 -2.43 -0.78
CA MET A 119 8.04 -1.34 -0.05
C MET A 119 7.60 -1.25 1.42
N PHE A 120 6.49 -1.88 1.82
CA PHE A 120 5.88 -1.71 3.14
C PHE A 120 5.24 -3.00 3.67
N PHE A 121 5.17 -3.17 4.99
CA PHE A 121 4.48 -4.32 5.59
C PHE A 121 2.97 -4.20 5.46
N VAL A 122 2.44 -4.68 4.32
CA VAL A 122 1.02 -4.67 3.97
C VAL A 122 0.51 -6.09 3.74
N LEU A 123 -0.61 -6.47 4.36
CA LEU A 123 -1.28 -7.75 4.11
C LEU A 123 -2.50 -7.54 3.21
N ILE A 124 -2.54 -8.19 2.04
CA ILE A 124 -3.74 -8.21 1.19
C ILE A 124 -4.59 -9.45 1.49
N VAL A 125 -5.88 -9.24 1.71
CA VAL A 125 -6.88 -10.31 1.75
C VAL A 125 -7.88 -10.13 0.62
N MET A 126 -8.16 -11.23 -0.10
CA MET A 126 -9.05 -11.29 -1.26
C MET A 126 -10.34 -12.06 -0.92
N TYR A 127 -11.49 -11.55 -1.37
CA TYR A 127 -12.82 -12.13 -1.12
C TYR A 127 -13.67 -12.12 -2.38
#